data_AF-A0A1G9UIM3-F1
#
_entry.id   AF-A0A1G9UIM3-F1
#
_cell.length_a   1.000
_cell.length_b   1.000
_cell.length_c   1.000
_cell.angle_alpha   90.00
_cell.angle_beta   90.00
_cell.angle_gamma   90.00
#
_symmetry.space_group_name_H-M   'P 1'
#
loop_
_entity.id
_entity.type
_entity.pdbx_description
1 polymer ?
#
loop_
_entity_poly.entity_id
_entity_poly.type
_entity_poly.pdbx_seq_one_letter_code
_entity_poly.pdbx_strand_id
1 'polypeptide(L)'
;MRRTLFIVATASALLLTGCGKPASIESVDSLVQNPDRLKALRAQCKADHAKVGNAQCNAVAEATRQRFMRSTPSPYANDPVAPAPPRAAP
;
A
#
# COMPACT_ATOMS: atom_id res chain seq x y z
N MET A 1 -25.02 7.45 -44.17
CA MET A 1 -25.52 8.16 -42.96
C MET A 1 -25.97 7.20 -41.86
N ARG A 2 -26.90 6.27 -42.08
CA ARG A 2 -27.32 5.30 -41.04
C ARG A 2 -26.20 4.37 -40.56
N ARG A 3 -25.42 3.79 -41.48
CA ARG A 3 -24.27 2.91 -41.15
C ARG A 3 -23.15 3.62 -40.39
N THR A 4 -22.86 4.88 -40.75
CA THR A 4 -21.84 5.70 -40.07
C THR A 4 -22.27 6.05 -38.64
N LEU A 5 -23.57 6.25 -38.39
CA LEU A 5 -24.10 6.46 -37.03
C LEU A 5 -23.93 5.21 -36.16
N PHE A 6 -24.14 4.00 -36.70
CA PHE A 6 -23.92 2.76 -35.95
C PHE A 6 -22.45 2.55 -35.59
N ILE A 7 -21.51 2.89 -36.49
CA ILE A 7 -20.07 2.74 -36.26
C ILE A 7 -19.56 3.74 -35.19
N VAL A 8 -20.07 4.97 -35.20
CA VAL A 8 -19.71 5.99 -34.19
C VAL A 8 -20.30 5.64 -32.81
N ALA A 9 -21.50 5.08 -32.78
CA ALA A 9 -22.15 4.64 -31.54
C ALA A 9 -21.42 3.45 -30.88
N THR A 10 -20.96 2.48 -31.67
CA THR A 10 -20.19 1.33 -31.13
C THR A 10 -18.77 1.72 -30.71
N ALA A 11 -18.11 2.63 -31.43
CA ALA A 11 -16.78 3.14 -31.06
C ALA A 11 -16.79 3.90 -29.72
N SER A 12 -17.85 4.66 -29.45
CA SER A 12 -17.98 5.44 -28.21
C SER A 12 -18.15 4.58 -26.96
N ALA A 13 -18.77 3.40 -27.08
CA ALA A 13 -19.00 2.49 -25.95
C ALA A 13 -17.71 1.83 -25.43
N LEU A 14 -16.68 1.67 -26.27
CA LEU A 14 -15.40 1.06 -25.89
C LEU A 14 -14.54 1.99 -25.01
N LEU A 15 -14.71 3.31 -25.17
CA LEU A 15 -13.94 4.33 -24.42
C LEU A 15 -14.40 4.48 -22.96
N LEU A 16 -15.61 4.02 -22.61
CA LEU A 16 -16.20 4.16 -21.27
C LEU A 16 -15.79 3.05 -20.28
N THR A 17 -15.02 2.06 -20.72
CA THR A 17 -14.48 1.01 -19.82
C THR A 17 -13.27 1.47 -18.99
N GLY A 18 -12.77 2.68 -19.22
CA GLY A 18 -11.61 3.24 -18.50
C GLY A 18 -11.87 3.77 -17.08
N CYS A 19 -13.12 3.80 -16.61
CA CYS A 19 -13.41 4.22 -15.23
C CYS A 19 -13.41 3.00 -14.30
N GLY A 20 -12.20 2.53 -13.99
CA GLY A 20 -12.00 1.48 -13.00
C GLY A 20 -12.54 1.95 -11.65
N LYS A 21 -13.45 1.17 -11.05
CA LYS A 21 -13.84 1.33 -9.63
C LYS A 21 -12.53 1.47 -8.83
N PRO A 22 -12.39 2.44 -7.92
CA PRO A 22 -11.28 2.40 -6.98
C PRO A 22 -11.37 1.05 -6.26
N ALA A 23 -10.37 0.20 -6.44
CA ALA A 23 -10.25 -1.01 -5.67
C ALA A 23 -10.34 -0.59 -4.20
N SER A 24 -11.29 -1.17 -3.46
CA SER A 24 -11.45 -0.87 -2.04
C SER A 24 -10.11 -1.14 -1.36
N ILE A 25 -9.47 -0.07 -0.86
CA ILE A 25 -8.16 -0.20 -0.24
C ILE A 25 -8.29 -1.04 1.02
N GLU A 26 -7.47 -2.07 1.11
CA GLU A 26 -7.43 -2.94 2.27
C GLU A 26 -6.84 -2.18 3.46
N SER A 27 -7.57 -2.14 4.58
CA SER A 27 -7.18 -1.34 5.75
C SER A 27 -5.87 -1.83 6.38
N VAL A 28 -5.16 -0.91 7.01
CA VAL A 28 -3.90 -1.21 7.71
C VAL A 28 -4.11 -2.28 8.78
N ASP A 29 -5.15 -2.14 9.62
CA ASP A 29 -5.47 -3.11 10.66
C ASP A 29 -5.72 -4.52 10.10
N SER A 30 -6.47 -4.63 8.99
CA SER A 30 -6.70 -5.92 8.33
C SER A 30 -5.37 -6.54 7.87
N LEU A 31 -4.49 -5.74 7.27
CA LEU A 31 -3.20 -6.20 6.78
C LEU A 31 -2.23 -6.57 7.90
N VAL A 32 -2.29 -5.90 9.06
CA VAL A 32 -1.50 -6.25 10.25
C VAL A 32 -1.88 -7.64 10.76
N GLN A 33 -3.18 -7.95 10.79
CA GLN A 33 -3.71 -9.23 11.26
C GLN A 33 -3.55 -10.37 10.24
N ASN A 34 -3.34 -10.05 8.95
CA ASN A 34 -3.24 -11.03 7.87
C ASN A 34 -1.84 -11.00 7.21
N PRO A 35 -0.81 -11.63 7.81
CA PRO A 35 0.58 -11.54 7.34
C PRO A 35 0.82 -12.13 5.95
N ASP A 36 0.13 -13.20 5.57
CA ASP A 36 0.26 -13.80 4.25
C ASP A 36 -0.29 -12.89 3.15
N ARG A 37 -1.43 -12.24 3.43
CA ARG A 37 -2.03 -11.25 2.55
C ARG A 37 -1.12 -10.04 2.38
N LEU A 38 -0.56 -9.54 3.48
CA LEU A 38 0.41 -8.45 3.47
C LEU A 38 1.66 -8.79 2.64
N LYS A 39 2.19 -10.01 2.77
CA LYS A 39 3.34 -10.49 1.99
C LYS A 39 3.03 -10.53 0.49
N ALA A 40 1.86 -11.05 0.11
CA ALA A 40 1.44 -11.10 -1.28
C ALA A 40 1.28 -9.70 -1.90
N LEU A 41 0.61 -8.78 -1.20
CA LEU A 41 0.45 -7.39 -1.64
C LEU A 41 1.79 -6.65 -1.73
N ARG A 42 2.72 -6.90 -0.81
CA ARG A 42 4.07 -6.34 -0.87
C ARG A 42 4.82 -6.80 -2.12
N ALA A 43 4.69 -8.06 -2.51
CA ALA A 43 5.26 -8.57 -3.75
C ALA A 43 4.63 -7.90 -4.98
N GLN A 44 3.32 -7.70 -4.98
CA GLN A 44 2.59 -7.01 -6.06
C GLN A 44 3.01 -5.53 -6.17
N CYS A 45 3.09 -4.80 -5.06
CA CYS A 45 3.56 -3.42 -5.03
C CYS A 45 4.99 -3.27 -5.55
N LYS A 46 5.86 -4.26 -5.32
CA LYS A 46 7.22 -4.30 -5.87
C LYS A 46 7.23 -4.58 -7.38
N ALA A 47 6.33 -5.44 -7.84
CA ALA A 47 6.27 -5.84 -9.24
C ALA A 47 5.67 -4.73 -10.13
N ASP A 48 4.57 -4.12 -9.69
CA ASP A 48 3.88 -3.08 -10.45
C ASP A 48 3.09 -2.14 -9.54
N HIS A 49 3.75 -1.08 -9.08
CA HIS A 49 3.16 -0.08 -8.19
C HIS A 49 2.02 0.70 -8.85
N ALA A 50 2.11 0.96 -10.16
CA ALA A 50 1.10 1.73 -10.89
C ALA A 50 -0.22 0.94 -10.99
N LYS A 51 -0.13 -0.37 -11.20
CA LYS A 51 -1.29 -1.26 -11.25
C LYS A 51 -1.98 -1.44 -9.90
N VAL A 52 -1.21 -1.52 -8.81
CA VAL A 52 -1.76 -1.71 -7.45
C VAL A 52 -2.28 -0.38 -6.86
N GLY A 53 -1.61 0.72 -7.18
CA GLY A 53 -1.96 2.07 -6.76
C GLY A 53 -1.27 2.51 -5.47
N ASN A 54 -0.86 3.78 -5.46
CA ASN A 54 -0.07 4.39 -4.37
C ASN A 54 -0.73 4.22 -3.00
N ALA A 55 -2.05 4.43 -2.92
CA ALA A 55 -2.74 4.40 -1.64
C ALA A 55 -2.78 2.98 -1.03
N GLN A 56 -2.92 1.93 -1.84
CA GLN A 56 -2.83 0.54 -1.37
C GLN A 56 -1.40 0.17 -0.96
N CYS A 57 -0.38 0.60 -1.71
CA CYS A 57 1.00 0.32 -1.37
C CYS A 57 1.49 1.10 -0.14
N ASN A 58 0.95 2.30 0.09
CA ASN A 58 1.17 3.05 1.33
C ASN A 58 0.55 2.33 2.53
N ALA A 59 -0.67 1.80 2.40
CA ALA A 59 -1.29 0.99 3.46
C ALA A 59 -0.47 -0.28 3.78
N VAL A 60 0.07 -0.95 2.75
CA VAL A 60 0.98 -2.10 2.91
C VAL A 60 2.28 -1.71 3.62
N ALA A 61 2.85 -0.54 3.30
CA ALA A 61 4.05 -0.04 3.95
C ALA A 61 3.80 0.23 5.45
N GLU A 62 2.68 0.89 5.77
CA GLU A 62 2.30 1.17 7.15
C GLU A 62 2.00 -0.11 7.94
N ALA A 63 1.25 -1.05 7.36
CA ALA A 63 0.99 -2.34 8.01
C ALA A 63 2.29 -3.11 8.28
N THR A 64 3.26 -3.06 7.36
CA THR A 64 4.59 -3.65 7.60
C THR A 64 5.29 -2.96 8.77
N ARG A 65 5.28 -1.62 8.81
CA ARG A 65 5.90 -0.83 9.87
C ARG A 65 5.29 -1.16 11.23
N GLN A 66 3.97 -1.24 11.34
CA GLN A 66 3.28 -1.55 12.60
C GLN A 66 3.60 -2.96 13.10
N ARG A 67 3.70 -3.95 12.20
CA ARG A 67 4.14 -5.30 12.58
C ARG A 67 5.58 -5.35 13.09
N PHE A 68 6.44 -4.47 12.57
CA PHE A 68 7.82 -4.35 13.04
C PHE A 68 7.89 -3.64 14.41
N MET A 69 7.16 -2.53 14.56
CA MET A 69 7.07 -1.75 15.80
C MET A 69 6.08 -2.37 16.79
N ARG A 70 6.27 -3.66 17.12
CA ARG A 70 5.40 -4.36 18.08
C ARG A 70 5.35 -3.58 19.40
N SER A 71 4.18 -3.50 20.00
CA SER A 71 3.96 -2.84 21.30
C SER A 71 4.70 -3.51 22.47
N THR A 72 5.26 -4.71 22.25
CA THR A 72 6.08 -5.39 23.25
C THR A 72 7.41 -4.65 23.42
N PRO A 73 7.83 -4.34 24.66
CA PRO A 73 9.15 -3.80 24.93
C PRO A 73 10.24 -4.67 24.29
N SER A 74 11.31 -4.03 23.81
CA SER A 74 12.51 -4.74 23.36
C SER A 74 12.98 -5.71 24.45
N PRO A 75 13.51 -6.90 24.12
CA PRO A 75 14.17 -7.77 25.10
C PRO A 75 15.27 -7.06 25.91
N TYR A 76 15.84 -6.00 25.33
CA TYR A 76 16.90 -5.18 25.91
C TYR A 76 16.37 -3.91 26.60
N ALA A 77 15.05 -3.75 26.77
CA ALA A 77 14.47 -2.52 27.33
C ALA A 77 14.90 -2.25 28.78
N ASN A 78 15.32 -3.27 29.52
CA ASN A 78 15.81 -3.16 30.89
C ASN A 78 17.34 -3.19 31.00
N ASP A 79 18.05 -3.27 29.86
CA ASP A 79 19.49 -3.31 29.88
C ASP A 79 20.04 -1.95 30.33
N PRO A 80 21.07 -1.92 31.19
CA PRO A 80 21.72 -0.66 31.57
C PRO A 80 22.28 0.05 30.34
N VAL A 81 21.70 1.18 29.97
CA VAL A 81 22.21 2.06 28.91
C VAL A 81 23.09 3.13 29.56
N ALA A 82 24.38 3.14 29.21
CA ALA A 82 25.26 4.24 29.61
C ALA A 82 24.71 5.55 29.04
N PRO A 83 24.66 6.64 29.82
CA PRO A 83 24.18 7.92 29.33
C PRO A 83 24.99 8.35 28.10
N ALA A 84 24.30 8.84 27.08
CA ALA A 84 24.97 9.36 25.89
C ALA A 84 25.95 10.47 26.28
N PRO A 85 27.15 10.53 25.67
CA PRO A 85 28.06 11.64 25.91
C PRO A 85 27.37 12.97 25.55
N PRO A 86 27.72 14.08 26.21
CA PRO A 86 27.17 15.38 25.86
C PRO A 86 27.42 15.66 24.38
N ARG A 87 26.39 16.08 23.65
CA ARG A 87 26.60 16.52 22.26
C ARG A 87 27.52 17.73 22.30
N ALA A 88 28.62 17.66 21.55
CA ALA A 88 29.41 18.84 21.27
C ALA A 88 28.51 19.87 20.56
N ALA A 89 28.45 21.08 21.10
CA ALA A 89 27.87 22.21 20.40
C ALA A 89 28.75 22.55 19.18
N PRO A 90 28.17 23.01 18.06
CA PRO A 90 28.91 23.45 16.89
C PRO A 90 29.85 24.63 17.20
#